data_AF-A0A250KV30-F1
#
_entry.id   AF-A0A250KV30-F1
#
_cell.length_a   1.000
_cell.length_b   1.000
_cell.length_c   1.000
_cell.angle_alpha   90.00
_cell.angle_beta   90.00
_cell.angle_gamma   90.00
#
_symmetry.space_group_name_H-M   'P 1'
#
loop_
_entity.id
_entity.type
_entity.pdbx_description
1 polymer ?
#
loop_
_entity_poly.entity_id
_entity_poly.type
_entity_poly.pdbx_seq_one_letter_code
_entity_poly.pdbx_strand_id
1 'polypeptide(L)'
;MDAQAAARFGDEIAHGFGVASMVAGAVVGALVGAAVIGAVAATGGVAAVILGGAIAAGGLSGAQLVKALATIFNLPEPTSGTLARGSPNVAINGRWAMRAGDDAAASCNGLPFNHPPWPAPVTIAQGSRRVRINGRPAARVTNKLSCGAHIKSGSPNVFIGGPDADVAAVFDLEAWLHSGLEALGAAALIGGGVLAAAAGAVAFGIFAGATAGVMAAFEGLGRLGDRLGPGYRDLLQGTAGMAALLAGPKVVRKSSHVAPEEIRPSRPLVDLLNEKWNPNNVARALAAKRGDSKLDALLTDHEYLAIRAYTSGLYKQINPALRSGNPGEWRVLADEAATGMKKMADSGYGFQGITRRDVTLTDEEIAELFPDNGIHVDNGFMSSTTKSAGVFEGNTVISVYSKTGVVIQDVSEVPWESEVLFRPGTSFNVLGKVFDHPVKGMRFIQIEEIDPI
;
A
#
# COMPACT_ATOMS: atom_id res chain seq x y z
N MET A 1 -11.49 37.40 -16.48
CA MET A 1 -11.04 37.52 -15.08
C MET A 1 -12.20 38.08 -14.33
N ASP A 2 -12.90 37.20 -13.65
CA ASP A 2 -14.25 37.50 -13.20
C ASP A 2 -14.15 38.23 -11.87
N ALA A 3 -14.97 39.26 -11.71
CA ALA A 3 -15.03 40.01 -10.47
C ALA A 3 -15.58 39.11 -9.36
N GLN A 4 -14.94 39.11 -8.20
CA GLN A 4 -15.31 38.25 -7.07
C GLN A 4 -15.85 39.07 -5.92
N ALA A 5 -16.74 38.48 -5.11
CA ALA A 5 -17.37 39.16 -3.99
C ALA A 5 -16.32 39.76 -3.04
N ALA A 6 -16.47 41.05 -2.75
CA ALA A 6 -15.54 41.79 -1.89
C ALA A 6 -15.57 41.26 -0.45
N ALA A 7 -14.40 41.06 0.15
CA ALA A 7 -14.28 40.55 1.51
C ALA A 7 -14.46 41.67 2.55
N ARG A 8 -15.10 41.32 3.66
CA ARG A 8 -15.46 42.26 4.73
C ARG A 8 -15.16 41.68 6.10
N PHE A 9 -15.06 42.55 7.10
CA PHE A 9 -14.96 42.18 8.50
C PHE A 9 -16.07 41.21 8.88
N GLY A 10 -15.71 40.07 9.49
CA GLY A 10 -16.57 38.98 9.91
C GLY A 10 -16.86 37.94 8.82
N ASP A 11 -16.39 38.16 7.58
CA ASP A 11 -16.57 37.15 6.54
C ASP A 11 -15.71 35.93 6.88
N GLU A 12 -16.19 34.78 6.47
CA GLU A 12 -15.64 33.48 6.85
C GLU A 12 -14.41 33.17 6.01
N ILE A 13 -13.49 32.41 6.59
CA ILE A 13 -12.39 31.77 5.87
C ILE A 13 -12.57 30.24 5.96
N ALA A 14 -12.06 29.53 4.96
CA ALA A 14 -12.07 28.08 4.97
C ALA A 14 -10.82 27.52 4.30
N HIS A 15 -10.52 26.27 4.63
CA HIS A 15 -9.71 25.42 3.78
C HIS A 15 -10.61 24.50 2.96
N GLY A 16 -10.10 24.08 1.81
CA GLY A 16 -10.70 22.97 1.09
C GLY A 16 -10.60 21.68 1.88
N PHE A 17 -11.33 20.67 1.41
CA PHE A 17 -11.25 19.31 1.95
C PHE A 17 -10.08 18.50 1.37
N GLY A 18 -9.24 19.13 0.53
CA GLY A 18 -8.21 18.43 -0.26
C GLY A 18 -7.18 17.72 0.61
N VAL A 19 -6.64 18.35 1.65
CA VAL A 19 -5.60 17.72 2.51
C VAL A 19 -6.08 16.45 3.19
N ALA A 20 -7.26 16.48 3.82
CA ALA A 20 -7.82 15.34 4.54
C ALA A 20 -8.02 14.12 3.62
N SER A 21 -8.54 14.38 2.42
CA SER A 21 -8.82 13.37 1.42
C SER A 21 -7.56 12.87 0.71
N MET A 22 -6.56 13.72 0.50
CA MET A 22 -5.23 13.31 0.03
C MET A 22 -4.51 12.41 1.04
N VAL A 23 -4.57 12.73 2.34
CA VAL A 23 -3.98 11.88 3.38
C VAL A 23 -4.67 10.51 3.43
N ALA A 24 -6.01 10.49 3.44
CA ALA A 24 -6.76 9.24 3.41
C ALA A 24 -6.44 8.42 2.14
N GLY A 25 -6.43 9.08 0.97
CA GLY A 25 -6.06 8.47 -0.30
C GLY A 25 -4.63 7.94 -0.32
N ALA A 26 -3.68 8.67 0.27
CA ALA A 26 -2.28 8.27 0.37
C ALA A 26 -2.09 7.08 1.32
N VAL A 27 -2.83 6.99 2.42
CA VAL A 27 -2.82 5.82 3.32
C VAL A 27 -3.33 4.59 2.58
N VAL A 28 -4.48 4.68 1.91
CA VAL A 28 -5.01 3.59 1.08
C VAL A 28 -4.01 3.22 -0.02
N GLY A 29 -3.42 4.23 -0.68
CA GLY A 29 -2.39 4.06 -1.69
C GLY A 29 -1.15 3.34 -1.18
N ALA A 30 -0.69 3.66 0.03
CA ALA A 30 0.46 3.03 0.67
C ALA A 30 0.16 1.58 1.08
N LEU A 31 -1.03 1.29 1.60
CA LEU A 31 -1.46 -0.07 1.96
C LEU A 31 -1.55 -0.98 0.72
N VAL A 32 -2.16 -0.46 -0.35
CA VAL A 32 -2.21 -1.15 -1.65
C VAL A 32 -0.81 -1.29 -2.24
N GLY A 33 0.00 -0.23 -2.18
CA GLY A 33 1.39 -0.24 -2.61
C GLY A 33 2.22 -1.31 -1.91
N ALA A 34 2.12 -1.42 -0.58
CA ALA A 34 2.83 -2.43 0.21
C ALA A 34 2.40 -3.87 -0.15
N ALA A 35 1.09 -4.10 -0.29
CA ALA A 35 0.54 -5.41 -0.70
C ALA A 35 1.04 -5.83 -2.09
N VAL A 36 1.28 -4.87 -2.99
CA VAL A 36 1.73 -5.17 -4.35
C VAL A 36 3.26 -5.13 -4.49
N ILE A 37 4.01 -4.36 -3.68
CA ILE A 37 5.49 -4.46 -3.61
C ILE A 37 5.90 -5.89 -3.23
N GLY A 38 5.15 -6.55 -2.33
CA GLY A 38 5.31 -7.97 -2.05
C GLY A 38 5.14 -8.88 -3.30
N ALA A 39 4.29 -8.50 -4.25
CA ALA A 39 4.12 -9.19 -5.54
C ALA A 39 5.13 -8.74 -6.63
N VAL A 40 5.73 -7.55 -6.51
CA VAL A 40 6.72 -6.99 -7.45
C VAL A 40 8.09 -7.65 -7.30
N ALA A 41 8.47 -8.06 -6.09
CA ALA A 41 9.67 -8.87 -5.86
C ALA A 41 9.66 -10.20 -6.65
N ALA A 42 8.48 -10.65 -7.10
CA ALA A 42 8.31 -11.87 -7.89
C ALA A 42 8.28 -11.66 -9.42
N THR A 43 8.05 -10.45 -9.95
CA THR A 43 7.61 -10.24 -11.36
C THR A 43 8.57 -9.44 -12.28
N GLY A 44 9.78 -9.10 -11.84
CA GLY A 44 10.83 -8.61 -12.75
C GLY A 44 10.69 -7.16 -13.25
N GLY A 45 9.95 -6.30 -12.54
CA GLY A 45 10.09 -4.84 -12.64
C GLY A 45 9.06 -4.08 -13.50
N VAL A 46 8.33 -4.71 -14.42
CA VAL A 46 7.27 -4.02 -15.20
C VAL A 46 6.05 -3.69 -14.32
N ALA A 47 5.73 -4.54 -13.34
CA ALA A 47 4.65 -4.30 -12.38
C ALA A 47 4.91 -3.09 -11.46
N ALA A 48 6.18 -2.80 -11.13
CA ALA A 48 6.58 -1.65 -10.31
C ALA A 48 6.17 -0.31 -10.95
N VAL A 49 6.13 -0.29 -12.28
CA VAL A 49 5.90 0.89 -13.10
C VAL A 49 4.42 1.28 -13.16
N ILE A 50 3.54 0.29 -13.35
CA ILE A 50 2.09 0.46 -13.30
C ILE A 50 1.68 0.88 -11.88
N LEU A 51 2.40 0.39 -10.86
CA LEU A 51 2.15 0.67 -9.45
C LEU A 51 2.54 2.08 -9.02
N GLY A 52 3.64 2.60 -9.56
CA GLY A 52 4.04 3.99 -9.39
C GLY A 52 2.96 4.98 -9.79
N GLY A 53 2.30 4.71 -10.93
CA GLY A 53 1.12 5.45 -11.38
C GLY A 53 -0.11 5.25 -10.49
N ALA A 54 -0.33 4.03 -9.98
CA ALA A 54 -1.46 3.72 -9.10
C ALA A 54 -1.37 4.42 -7.72
N ILE A 55 -0.17 4.51 -7.11
CA ILE A 55 0.02 5.18 -5.82
C ILE A 55 -0.26 6.69 -5.93
N ALA A 56 0.23 7.34 -6.99
CA ALA A 56 -0.02 8.77 -7.21
C ALA A 56 -1.44 9.07 -7.67
N ALA A 57 -2.02 8.26 -8.57
CA ALA A 57 -3.42 8.37 -8.96
C ALA A 57 -4.36 8.09 -7.77
N GLY A 58 -4.01 7.15 -6.89
CA GLY A 58 -4.77 6.80 -5.69
C GLY A 58 -4.81 7.93 -4.66
N GLY A 59 -3.66 8.54 -4.35
CA GLY A 59 -3.59 9.67 -3.42
C GLY A 59 -4.37 10.90 -3.88
N LEU A 60 -4.39 11.18 -5.18
CA LEU A 60 -5.16 12.29 -5.77
C LEU A 60 -6.64 11.96 -5.97
N SER A 61 -6.99 10.67 -6.19
CA SER A 61 -8.39 10.26 -6.43
C SER A 61 -9.33 10.60 -5.28
N GLY A 62 -8.87 10.48 -4.03
CA GLY A 62 -9.65 10.88 -2.86
C GLY A 62 -10.00 12.37 -2.87
N ALA A 63 -9.02 13.21 -3.19
CA ALA A 63 -9.21 14.66 -3.28
C ALA A 63 -10.15 15.06 -4.43
N GLN A 64 -10.00 14.42 -5.58
CA GLN A 64 -10.89 14.62 -6.71
C GLN A 64 -12.34 14.23 -6.37
N LEU A 65 -12.56 13.10 -5.70
CA LEU A 65 -13.89 12.68 -5.26
C LEU A 65 -14.54 13.67 -4.31
N VAL A 66 -13.81 14.15 -3.30
CA VAL A 66 -14.39 15.12 -2.36
C VAL A 66 -14.65 16.47 -3.02
N LYS A 67 -13.73 16.94 -3.87
CA LYS A 67 -13.93 18.15 -4.68
C LYS A 67 -15.15 18.02 -5.59
N ALA A 68 -15.34 16.84 -6.18
CA ALA A 68 -16.49 16.56 -7.03
C ALA A 68 -17.80 16.60 -6.25
N LEU A 69 -17.89 15.91 -5.11
CA LEU A 69 -19.07 15.92 -4.26
C LEU A 69 -19.38 17.33 -3.75
N ALA A 70 -18.36 18.07 -3.32
CA ALA A 70 -18.52 19.45 -2.89
C ALA A 70 -19.07 20.34 -4.01
N THR A 71 -18.58 20.17 -5.24
CA THR A 71 -19.04 20.95 -6.40
C THR A 71 -20.45 20.56 -6.85
N ILE A 72 -20.72 19.25 -7.00
CA ILE A 72 -21.99 18.72 -7.52
C ILE A 72 -23.15 19.01 -6.56
N PHE A 73 -22.92 18.81 -5.26
CA PHE A 73 -23.95 19.01 -4.24
C PHE A 73 -23.88 20.41 -3.59
N ASN A 74 -23.00 21.28 -4.07
CA ASN A 74 -22.74 22.61 -3.51
C ASN A 74 -22.60 22.55 -1.98
N LEU A 75 -21.76 21.62 -1.49
CA LEU A 75 -21.60 21.39 -0.06
C LEU A 75 -20.91 22.59 0.59
N PRO A 76 -21.40 23.06 1.74
CA PRO A 76 -20.78 24.18 2.42
C PRO A 76 -19.40 23.79 2.93
N GLU A 77 -18.40 24.60 2.61
CA GLU A 77 -17.07 24.45 3.19
C GLU A 77 -17.10 24.78 4.70
N PRO A 78 -16.47 23.95 5.56
CA PRO A 78 -16.43 24.21 6.99
C PRO A 78 -15.63 25.47 7.27
N THR A 79 -16.22 26.37 8.04
CA THR A 79 -15.57 27.62 8.43
C THR A 79 -14.36 27.33 9.33
N SER A 80 -13.18 27.77 8.90
CA SER A 80 -11.95 27.66 9.68
C SER A 80 -11.70 28.85 10.60
N GLY A 81 -12.38 29.97 10.36
CA GLY A 81 -12.27 31.20 11.15
C GLY A 81 -13.01 32.35 10.50
N THR A 82 -12.84 33.56 11.05
CA THR A 82 -13.48 34.78 10.53
C THR A 82 -12.49 35.94 10.47
N LEU A 83 -12.65 36.77 9.44
CA LEU A 83 -11.94 38.03 9.26
C LEU A 83 -12.26 39.00 10.41
N ALA A 84 -11.25 39.60 11.04
CA ALA A 84 -11.43 40.32 12.30
C ALA A 84 -10.66 41.65 12.41
N ARG A 85 -9.87 42.02 11.39
CA ARG A 85 -9.28 43.36 11.27
C ARG A 85 -9.55 43.86 9.88
N GLY A 86 -10.22 45.00 9.72
CA GLY A 86 -10.53 45.58 8.41
C GLY A 86 -10.05 47.03 8.29
N SER A 87 -10.32 47.64 7.15
CA SER A 87 -10.06 49.05 6.90
C SER A 87 -10.66 49.95 7.99
N PRO A 88 -9.96 51.00 8.44
CA PRO A 88 -10.46 51.92 9.46
C PRO A 88 -11.54 52.89 8.94
N ASN A 89 -11.72 53.01 7.62
CA ASN A 89 -12.59 54.05 7.05
C ASN A 89 -13.29 53.67 5.73
N VAL A 90 -13.02 52.49 5.17
CA VAL A 90 -13.74 51.99 3.99
C VAL A 90 -14.62 50.82 4.42
N ALA A 91 -15.93 50.97 4.22
CA ALA A 91 -16.91 49.93 4.48
C ALA A 91 -17.58 49.48 3.17
N ILE A 92 -17.89 48.19 3.09
CA ILE A 92 -18.68 47.59 2.02
C ILE A 92 -19.90 46.96 2.70
N ASN A 93 -21.09 47.41 2.33
CA ASN A 93 -22.35 46.99 2.97
C ASN A 93 -22.31 47.11 4.51
N GLY A 94 -21.82 48.24 5.02
CA GLY A 94 -21.76 48.54 6.45
C GLY A 94 -20.71 47.76 7.25
N ARG A 95 -19.89 46.91 6.61
CA ARG A 95 -18.81 46.14 7.27
C ARG A 95 -17.46 46.59 6.71
N TRP A 96 -16.45 46.69 7.56
CA TRP A 96 -15.11 47.16 7.16
C TRP A 96 -14.55 46.31 6.02
N ALA A 97 -14.06 46.96 4.97
CA ALA A 97 -13.50 46.28 3.81
C ALA A 97 -12.12 45.69 4.14
N MET A 98 -11.78 44.57 3.53
CA MET A 98 -10.55 43.83 3.85
C MET A 98 -9.42 44.14 2.87
N ARG A 99 -8.19 44.26 3.39
CA ARG A 99 -6.98 44.62 2.66
C ARG A 99 -5.89 43.57 2.82
N ALA A 100 -5.34 43.09 1.71
CA ALA A 100 -4.20 42.20 1.76
C ALA A 100 -2.97 42.89 2.37
N GLY A 101 -2.25 42.18 3.23
CA GLY A 101 -1.03 42.62 3.90
C GLY A 101 -1.22 43.40 5.21
N ASP A 102 -2.39 44.00 5.43
CA ASP A 102 -2.69 44.75 6.66
C ASP A 102 -3.74 44.04 7.53
N ASP A 103 -4.72 43.42 6.89
CA ASP A 103 -5.91 42.88 7.53
C ASP A 103 -5.81 41.34 7.68
N ALA A 104 -6.60 40.76 8.60
CA ALA A 104 -6.40 39.39 9.04
C ALA A 104 -7.67 38.72 9.59
N ALA A 105 -7.67 37.39 9.61
CA ALA A 105 -8.53 36.59 10.47
C ALA A 105 -8.05 36.65 11.92
N ALA A 106 -8.96 36.50 12.89
CA ALA A 106 -8.60 36.46 14.31
C ALA A 106 -7.82 35.19 14.68
N SER A 107 -8.22 34.08 14.06
CA SER A 107 -7.69 32.75 14.28
C SER A 107 -8.03 31.87 13.08
N CYS A 108 -7.40 30.70 13.02
CA CYS A 108 -7.73 29.68 12.04
C CYS A 108 -7.58 28.30 12.69
N ASN A 109 -8.64 27.49 12.71
CA ASN A 109 -8.60 26.16 13.32
C ASN A 109 -7.91 25.10 12.45
N GLY A 110 -7.59 25.40 11.19
CA GLY A 110 -6.93 24.49 10.26
C GLY A 110 -7.77 23.30 9.81
N LEU A 111 -9.08 23.27 10.10
CA LEU A 111 -9.95 22.15 9.72
C LEU A 111 -10.00 21.99 8.18
N PRO A 112 -10.02 20.74 7.68
CA PRO A 112 -10.06 19.51 8.47
C PRO A 112 -8.69 19.05 8.98
N PHE A 113 -7.56 19.32 8.30
CA PHE A 113 -6.22 18.84 8.70
C PHE A 113 -5.07 19.65 8.08
N ASN A 114 -5.28 20.94 7.76
CA ASN A 114 -4.27 21.76 7.10
C ASN A 114 -3.12 22.17 8.02
N HIS A 115 -3.42 22.53 9.26
CA HIS A 115 -2.43 22.85 10.28
C HIS A 115 -3.06 22.77 11.68
N PRO A 116 -2.27 22.68 12.77
CA PRO A 116 -2.80 22.80 14.12
C PRO A 116 -3.56 24.12 14.31
N PRO A 117 -4.51 24.22 15.26
CA PRO A 117 -5.23 25.47 15.51
C PRO A 117 -4.26 26.62 15.74
N TRP A 118 -4.45 27.69 14.97
CA TRP A 118 -3.67 28.92 15.05
C TRP A 118 -4.51 29.96 15.82
N PRO A 119 -4.28 30.16 17.12
CA PRO A 119 -5.06 31.08 17.94
C PRO A 119 -4.67 32.56 17.74
N ALA A 120 -3.71 32.82 16.86
CA ALA A 120 -3.20 34.16 16.58
C ALA A 120 -3.69 34.66 15.21
N PRO A 121 -3.67 35.98 14.98
CA PRO A 121 -4.20 36.54 13.76
C PRO A 121 -3.46 36.09 12.51
N VAL A 122 -4.22 35.70 11.48
CA VAL A 122 -3.69 35.18 10.21
C VAL A 122 -3.87 36.23 9.11
N THR A 123 -2.78 36.74 8.58
CA THR A 123 -2.78 37.85 7.61
C THR A 123 -3.36 37.42 6.27
N ILE A 124 -4.14 38.30 5.63
CA ILE A 124 -4.55 38.13 4.24
C ILE A 124 -3.34 38.34 3.34
N ALA A 125 -2.95 37.32 2.59
CA ALA A 125 -1.74 37.31 1.78
C ALA A 125 -1.99 37.72 0.33
N GLN A 126 -3.24 37.68 -0.14
CA GLN A 126 -3.61 37.98 -1.52
C GLN A 126 -4.72 39.02 -1.62
N GLY A 127 -4.67 39.82 -2.69
CA GLY A 127 -5.69 40.84 -3.00
C GLY A 127 -5.68 41.22 -4.48
N SER A 128 -6.52 42.17 -4.87
CA SER A 128 -6.57 42.65 -6.26
C SER A 128 -5.36 43.52 -6.60
N ARG A 129 -4.69 43.24 -7.72
CA ARG A 129 -3.67 44.15 -8.28
C ARG A 129 -4.24 45.48 -8.74
N ARG A 130 -5.53 45.53 -9.11
CA ARG A 130 -6.15 46.72 -9.73
C ARG A 130 -6.88 47.59 -8.72
N VAL A 131 -7.57 46.97 -7.77
CA VAL A 131 -8.38 47.68 -6.78
C VAL A 131 -7.61 47.75 -5.47
N ARG A 132 -7.39 48.96 -4.98
CA ARG A 132 -6.69 49.21 -3.71
C ARG A 132 -7.61 49.92 -2.73
N ILE A 133 -7.53 49.56 -1.46
CA ILE A 133 -8.22 50.17 -0.33
C ILE A 133 -7.15 50.65 0.65
N ASN A 134 -7.16 51.94 0.98
CA ASN A 134 -6.09 52.59 1.76
C ASN A 134 -4.68 52.30 1.23
N GLY A 135 -4.53 52.26 -0.10
CA GLY A 135 -3.24 51.99 -0.73
C GLY A 135 -2.78 50.53 -0.62
N ARG A 136 -3.59 49.58 -0.16
CA ARG A 136 -3.30 48.13 -0.16
C ARG A 136 -4.22 47.37 -1.13
N PRO A 137 -3.81 46.23 -1.72
CA PRO A 137 -4.68 45.39 -2.54
C PRO A 137 -5.96 45.01 -1.80
N ALA A 138 -7.12 45.19 -2.44
CA ALA A 138 -8.41 44.86 -1.84
C ALA A 138 -8.64 43.34 -1.85
N ALA A 139 -9.00 42.77 -0.71
CA ALA A 139 -9.25 41.33 -0.60
C ALA A 139 -10.68 40.97 -1.04
N ARG A 140 -10.83 39.78 -1.61
CA ARG A 140 -12.11 39.23 -2.08
C ARG A 140 -12.17 37.73 -1.84
N VAL A 141 -13.33 37.13 -2.09
CA VAL A 141 -13.51 35.67 -2.05
C VAL A 141 -12.41 34.98 -2.88
N THR A 142 -12.04 33.77 -2.45
CA THR A 142 -10.89 32.96 -2.91
C THR A 142 -9.50 33.53 -2.66
N ASN A 143 -9.31 34.78 -2.21
CA ASN A 143 -7.98 35.25 -1.84
C ASN A 143 -7.45 34.52 -0.61
N LYS A 144 -6.17 34.12 -0.67
CA LYS A 144 -5.53 33.34 0.39
C LYS A 144 -5.01 34.19 1.53
N LEU A 145 -5.01 33.58 2.70
CA LEU A 145 -4.36 34.02 3.92
C LEU A 145 -3.00 33.32 4.04
N SER A 146 -2.14 33.81 4.93
CA SER A 146 -0.78 33.29 5.12
C SER A 146 -0.73 31.82 5.56
N CYS A 147 -1.81 31.28 6.13
CA CYS A 147 -1.91 29.87 6.53
C CYS A 147 -2.44 28.92 5.44
N GLY A 148 -2.74 29.43 4.23
CA GLY A 148 -3.30 28.65 3.13
C GLY A 148 -4.83 28.68 3.02
N ALA A 149 -5.55 29.07 4.08
CA ALA A 149 -6.99 29.29 4.02
C ALA A 149 -7.34 30.36 3.00
N HIS A 150 -8.54 30.29 2.42
CA HIS A 150 -9.06 31.31 1.53
C HIS A 150 -10.30 31.97 2.11
N ILE A 151 -10.59 33.19 1.64
CA ILE A 151 -11.81 33.90 2.02
C ILE A 151 -13.01 33.19 1.38
N LYS A 152 -13.88 32.64 2.22
CA LYS A 152 -15.02 31.79 1.86
C LYS A 152 -16.25 32.61 1.51
N SER A 153 -16.55 33.65 2.30
CA SER A 153 -17.73 34.48 2.10
C SER A 153 -17.38 35.94 1.83
N GLY A 154 -18.32 36.67 1.23
CA GLY A 154 -18.09 38.02 0.76
C GLY A 154 -19.38 38.81 0.59
N SER A 155 -19.26 40.00 0.02
CA SER A 155 -20.36 40.88 -0.32
C SER A 155 -21.34 40.25 -1.33
N PRO A 156 -22.66 40.33 -1.12
CA PRO A 156 -23.65 39.79 -2.06
C PRO A 156 -23.76 40.58 -3.37
N ASN A 157 -23.28 41.83 -3.41
CA ASN A 157 -23.54 42.77 -4.51
C ASN A 157 -22.36 43.70 -4.85
N VAL A 158 -21.20 43.56 -4.17
CA VAL A 158 -19.99 44.32 -4.50
C VAL A 158 -18.91 43.35 -4.90
N PHE A 159 -18.43 43.49 -6.13
CA PHE A 159 -17.46 42.59 -6.72
C PHE A 159 -16.18 43.36 -7.07
N ILE A 160 -15.04 42.77 -6.75
CA ILE A 160 -13.70 43.32 -7.00
C ILE A 160 -13.06 42.49 -8.13
N GLY A 161 -12.66 43.17 -9.20
CA GLY A 161 -11.99 42.55 -10.34
C GLY A 161 -10.47 42.64 -10.29
N GLY A 162 -9.84 42.13 -11.34
CA GLY A 162 -8.39 42.16 -11.56
C GLY A 162 -7.66 40.89 -11.13
N PRO A 163 -6.40 40.71 -11.56
CA PRO A 163 -5.56 39.59 -11.15
C PRO A 163 -5.17 39.69 -9.69
N ASP A 164 -4.77 38.56 -9.11
CA ASP A 164 -4.24 38.50 -7.75
C ASP A 164 -2.83 39.10 -7.66
N ALA A 165 -2.61 39.75 -6.52
CA ALA A 165 -1.33 40.24 -6.04
C ALA A 165 -0.99 39.48 -4.75
N ASP A 166 0.16 38.82 -4.73
CA ASP A 166 0.72 38.25 -3.51
C ASP A 166 1.48 39.35 -2.75
N VAL A 167 1.12 39.57 -1.49
CA VAL A 167 1.75 40.57 -0.61
C VAL A 167 2.33 39.97 0.67
N ALA A 168 2.10 38.67 0.89
CA ALA A 168 2.75 37.89 1.93
C ALA A 168 2.92 36.44 1.46
N ALA A 169 3.79 35.68 2.12
CA ALA A 169 3.94 34.25 1.85
C ALA A 169 2.67 33.50 2.26
N VAL A 170 2.30 32.50 1.45
CA VAL A 170 1.18 31.59 1.71
C VAL A 170 1.75 30.22 2.00
N PHE A 171 1.55 29.72 3.22
CA PHE A 171 1.80 28.33 3.55
C PHE A 171 0.63 27.48 3.06
N ASP A 172 0.66 27.08 1.80
CA ASP A 172 -0.39 26.30 1.16
C ASP A 172 -0.07 24.81 1.19
N LEU A 173 -0.41 24.15 2.30
CA LEU A 173 -0.16 22.72 2.46
C LEU A 173 -0.93 21.88 1.42
N GLU A 174 -2.15 22.29 1.08
CA GLU A 174 -2.98 21.61 0.09
C GLU A 174 -2.30 21.61 -1.28
N ALA A 175 -1.85 22.78 -1.77
CA ALA A 175 -1.14 22.89 -3.04
C ALA A 175 0.22 22.17 -3.01
N TRP A 176 0.94 22.24 -1.88
CA TRP A 176 2.23 21.56 -1.73
C TRP A 176 2.07 20.04 -1.78
N LEU A 177 1.09 19.47 -1.06
CA LEU A 177 0.79 18.04 -1.09
C LEU A 177 0.35 17.61 -2.49
N HIS A 178 -0.57 18.35 -3.12
CA HIS A 178 -1.05 18.02 -4.46
C HIS A 178 0.11 17.96 -5.46
N SER A 179 0.94 19.02 -5.50
CA SER A 179 2.10 19.09 -6.40
C SER A 179 3.14 18.02 -6.07
N GLY A 180 3.33 17.72 -4.78
CA GLY A 180 4.24 16.67 -4.33
C GLY A 180 3.78 15.27 -4.76
N LEU A 181 2.50 14.95 -4.62
CA LEU A 181 1.93 13.69 -5.09
C LEU A 181 1.99 13.56 -6.62
N GLU A 182 1.70 14.64 -7.36
CA GLU A 182 1.87 14.66 -8.82
C GLU A 182 3.33 14.41 -9.22
N ALA A 183 4.29 15.06 -8.54
CA ALA A 183 5.71 14.88 -8.79
C ALA A 183 6.17 13.44 -8.47
N LEU A 184 5.69 12.84 -7.38
CA LEU A 184 5.94 11.44 -7.05
C LEU A 184 5.37 10.50 -8.11
N GLY A 185 4.17 10.77 -8.62
CA GLY A 185 3.57 10.02 -9.71
C GLY A 185 4.36 10.11 -11.00
N ALA A 186 4.77 11.32 -11.37
CA ALA A 186 5.61 11.55 -12.54
C ALA A 186 6.96 10.85 -12.40
N ALA A 187 7.62 10.97 -11.24
CA ALA A 187 8.88 10.29 -10.95
C ALA A 187 8.74 8.76 -11.03
N ALA A 188 7.63 8.21 -10.54
CA ALA A 188 7.39 6.78 -10.58
C ALA A 188 7.10 6.28 -12.01
N LEU A 189 6.37 7.06 -12.83
CA LEU A 189 6.21 6.79 -14.27
C LEU A 189 7.54 6.85 -15.02
N ILE A 190 8.37 7.87 -14.76
CA ILE A 190 9.69 8.01 -15.38
C ILE A 190 10.60 6.85 -14.97
N GLY A 191 10.71 6.57 -13.67
CA GLY A 191 11.54 5.50 -13.14
C GLY A 191 11.13 4.16 -13.73
N GLY A 192 9.83 3.91 -13.86
CA GLY A 192 9.38 2.69 -14.48
C GLY A 192 9.55 2.64 -16.00
N GLY A 193 9.47 3.78 -16.70
CA GLY A 193 9.89 3.87 -18.10
C GLY A 193 11.36 3.53 -18.31
N VAL A 194 12.24 3.98 -17.41
CA VAL A 194 13.67 3.62 -17.41
C VAL A 194 13.86 2.11 -17.20
N LEU A 195 13.15 1.52 -16.23
CA LEU A 195 13.20 0.07 -15.99
C LEU A 195 12.70 -0.74 -17.20
N ALA A 196 11.58 -0.32 -17.81
CA ALA A 196 11.05 -0.96 -19.01
C ALA A 196 12.00 -0.83 -20.20
N ALA A 197 12.66 0.32 -20.37
CA ALA A 197 13.69 0.52 -21.38
C ALA A 197 14.91 -0.37 -21.15
N ALA A 198 15.37 -0.51 -19.91
CA ALA A 198 16.46 -1.40 -19.54
C ALA A 198 16.14 -2.88 -19.80
N ALA A 199 14.87 -3.27 -19.70
CA ALA A 199 14.38 -4.62 -20.04
C ALA A 199 14.24 -4.87 -21.55
N GLY A 200 14.32 -3.84 -22.39
CA GLY A 200 14.34 -3.94 -23.86
C GLY A 200 13.21 -3.18 -24.56
N ALA A 201 13.37 -2.99 -25.88
CA ALA A 201 12.48 -2.14 -26.68
C ALA A 201 11.02 -2.61 -26.70
N VAL A 202 10.77 -3.93 -26.67
CA VAL A 202 9.41 -4.50 -26.61
C VAL A 202 8.74 -4.17 -25.28
N ALA A 203 9.44 -4.37 -24.15
CA ALA A 203 8.94 -4.05 -22.82
C ALA A 203 8.64 -2.54 -22.67
N PHE A 204 9.53 -1.69 -23.18
CA PHE A 204 9.30 -0.25 -23.24
C PHE A 204 8.09 0.13 -24.10
N GLY A 205 7.93 -0.48 -25.27
CA GLY A 205 6.78 -0.24 -26.15
C GLY A 205 5.45 -0.60 -25.49
N ILE A 206 5.39 -1.75 -24.80
CA ILE A 206 4.21 -2.16 -24.01
C ILE A 206 3.93 -1.15 -22.90
N PHE A 207 4.96 -0.75 -22.15
CA PHE A 207 4.82 0.23 -21.07
C PHE A 207 4.30 1.58 -21.59
N ALA A 208 4.93 2.13 -22.61
CA ALA A 208 4.55 3.42 -23.19
C ALA A 208 3.13 3.38 -23.77
N GLY A 209 2.77 2.30 -24.47
CA GLY A 209 1.43 2.10 -25.01
C GLY A 209 0.36 1.99 -23.93
N ALA A 210 0.62 1.22 -22.87
CA ALA A 210 -0.31 1.07 -21.74
C ALA A 210 -0.49 2.41 -21.00
N THR A 211 0.59 3.12 -20.70
CA THR A 211 0.54 4.43 -20.05
C THR A 211 -0.21 5.46 -20.89
N ALA A 212 0.06 5.53 -22.20
CA ALA A 212 -0.66 6.41 -23.11
C ALA A 212 -2.15 6.07 -23.18
N GLY A 213 -2.50 4.78 -23.24
CA GLY A 213 -3.89 4.31 -23.22
C GLY A 213 -4.63 4.71 -21.95
N VAL A 214 -4.00 4.54 -20.78
CA VAL A 214 -4.57 4.96 -19.49
C VAL A 214 -4.78 6.47 -19.45
N MET A 215 -3.77 7.27 -19.82
CA MET A 215 -3.90 8.74 -19.85
C MET A 215 -5.03 9.20 -20.78
N ALA A 216 -5.13 8.60 -21.98
CA ALA A 216 -6.20 8.89 -22.92
C ALA A 216 -7.58 8.51 -22.38
N ALA A 217 -7.70 7.37 -21.68
CA ALA A 217 -8.95 6.95 -21.05
C ALA A 217 -9.39 7.93 -19.95
N PHE A 218 -8.46 8.36 -19.08
CA PHE A 218 -8.76 9.32 -18.02
C PHE A 218 -9.15 10.70 -18.57
N GLU A 219 -8.46 11.20 -19.59
CA GLU A 219 -8.86 12.44 -20.25
C GLU A 219 -10.21 12.30 -20.97
N GLY A 220 -10.50 11.13 -21.54
CA GLY A 220 -11.82 10.79 -22.07
C GLY A 220 -12.93 10.87 -21.02
N LEU A 221 -12.70 10.28 -19.83
CA LEU A 221 -13.59 10.39 -18.68
C LEU A 221 -13.75 11.85 -18.23
N GLY A 222 -12.67 12.62 -18.23
CA GLY A 222 -12.69 14.03 -17.87
C GLY A 222 -13.57 14.84 -18.81
N ARG A 223 -13.40 14.68 -20.13
CA ARG A 223 -14.25 15.33 -21.14
C ARG A 223 -15.70 14.89 -21.07
N LEU A 224 -15.97 13.63 -20.74
CA LEU A 224 -17.33 13.16 -20.49
C LEU A 224 -17.93 13.87 -19.27
N GLY A 225 -17.16 13.97 -18.19
CA GLY A 225 -17.56 14.69 -16.98
C GLY A 225 -17.81 16.17 -17.23
N ASP A 226 -16.93 16.84 -17.97
CA ASP A 226 -17.08 18.26 -18.34
C ASP A 226 -18.41 18.52 -19.09
N ARG A 227 -18.92 17.53 -19.84
CA ARG A 227 -20.23 17.62 -20.52
C ARG A 227 -21.42 17.43 -19.58
N LEU A 228 -21.26 16.70 -18.48
CA LEU A 228 -22.32 16.47 -17.48
C LEU A 228 -22.50 17.67 -16.55
N GLY A 229 -21.44 18.47 -16.36
CA GLY A 229 -21.48 19.72 -15.62
C GLY A 229 -20.32 19.87 -14.63
N PRO A 230 -20.32 20.96 -13.85
CA PRO A 230 -19.27 21.24 -12.87
C PRO A 230 -19.08 20.07 -11.88
N GLY A 231 -17.83 19.70 -11.62
CA GLY A 231 -17.46 18.64 -10.67
C GLY A 231 -17.52 17.22 -11.21
N TYR A 232 -18.19 16.94 -12.34
CA TYR A 232 -18.31 15.57 -12.87
C TYR A 232 -17.01 15.03 -13.48
N ARG A 233 -16.11 15.88 -13.99
CA ARG A 233 -14.74 15.46 -14.39
C ARG A 233 -14.02 14.83 -13.21
N ASP A 234 -13.98 15.56 -12.09
CA ASP A 234 -13.33 15.13 -10.86
C ASP A 234 -14.02 13.88 -10.30
N LEU A 235 -15.35 13.76 -10.43
CA LEU A 235 -16.11 12.57 -9.99
C LEU A 235 -15.69 11.33 -10.79
N LEU A 236 -15.74 11.41 -12.12
CA LEU A 236 -15.47 10.27 -12.98
C LEU A 236 -14.00 9.85 -12.90
N GLN A 237 -13.08 10.80 -12.96
CA GLN A 237 -11.65 10.51 -12.83
C GLN A 237 -11.30 10.00 -11.44
N GLY A 238 -11.85 10.61 -10.38
CA GLY A 238 -11.63 10.18 -9.00
C GLY A 238 -12.19 8.77 -8.73
N THR A 239 -13.41 8.46 -9.21
CA THR A 239 -13.99 7.12 -9.07
C THR A 239 -13.19 6.07 -9.83
N ALA A 240 -12.80 6.35 -11.08
CA ALA A 240 -11.98 5.44 -11.87
C ALA A 240 -10.58 5.24 -11.26
N GLY A 241 -9.96 6.31 -10.76
CA GLY A 241 -8.68 6.27 -10.06
C GLY A 241 -8.75 5.40 -8.80
N MET A 242 -9.77 5.58 -7.98
CA MET A 242 -10.00 4.77 -6.78
C MET A 242 -10.31 3.30 -7.12
N ALA A 243 -11.13 3.05 -8.14
CA ALA A 243 -11.43 1.70 -8.60
C ALA A 243 -10.18 0.98 -9.13
N ALA A 244 -9.34 1.68 -9.90
CA ALA A 244 -8.07 1.14 -10.38
C ALA A 244 -7.10 0.83 -9.22
N LEU A 245 -7.04 1.71 -8.21
CA LEU A 245 -6.25 1.48 -7.01
C LEU A 245 -6.70 0.21 -6.27
N LEU A 246 -8.00 0.06 -6.03
CA LEU A 246 -8.57 -1.09 -5.33
C LEU A 246 -8.51 -2.39 -6.14
N ALA A 247 -8.60 -2.30 -7.47
CA ALA A 247 -8.50 -3.45 -8.36
C ALA A 247 -7.04 -3.89 -8.61
N GLY A 248 -6.07 -2.99 -8.43
CA GLY A 248 -4.64 -3.23 -8.69
C GLY A 248 -4.12 -4.56 -8.14
N PRO A 249 -4.29 -4.86 -6.84
CA PRO A 249 -3.85 -6.13 -6.25
C PRO A 249 -4.48 -7.37 -6.90
N LYS A 250 -5.77 -7.30 -7.28
CA LYS A 250 -6.50 -8.41 -7.91
C LYS A 250 -6.08 -8.63 -9.35
N VAL A 251 -5.82 -7.55 -10.09
CA VAL A 251 -5.31 -7.64 -11.47
C VAL A 251 -3.89 -8.20 -11.48
N VAL A 252 -3.02 -7.81 -10.53
CA VAL A 252 -1.68 -8.39 -10.38
C VAL A 252 -1.75 -9.88 -10.00
N ARG A 253 -2.61 -10.26 -9.04
CA ARG A 253 -2.83 -11.67 -8.64
C ARG A 253 -3.46 -12.53 -9.75
N LYS A 254 -4.17 -11.91 -10.71
CA LYS A 254 -4.72 -12.59 -11.90
C LYS A 254 -3.75 -12.62 -13.07
N SER A 255 -2.88 -11.61 -13.20
CA SER A 255 -1.81 -11.54 -14.19
C SER A 255 -0.60 -12.40 -13.84
N SER A 256 -0.40 -12.76 -12.57
CA SER A 256 0.56 -13.79 -12.13
C SER A 256 0.18 -15.20 -12.59
N HIS A 257 -0.93 -15.37 -13.30
CA HIS A 257 -1.26 -16.59 -14.06
C HIS A 257 -0.85 -16.53 -15.55
N VAL A 258 -0.12 -15.48 -15.97
CA VAL A 258 0.63 -15.48 -17.23
C VAL A 258 2.10 -15.66 -16.88
N ALA A 259 2.70 -16.71 -17.42
CA ALA A 259 4.04 -17.20 -17.08
C ALA A 259 5.11 -16.08 -17.14
N PRO A 260 5.98 -15.95 -16.13
CA PRO A 260 7.14 -15.07 -16.22
C PRO A 260 8.17 -15.69 -17.18
N GLU A 261 8.57 -14.94 -18.21
CA GLU A 261 9.70 -15.32 -19.06
C GLU A 261 11.02 -14.90 -18.40
N GLU A 262 11.74 -15.94 -17.96
CA GLU A 262 13.20 -16.16 -17.89
C GLU A 262 14.15 -15.04 -17.40
N ILE A 263 14.51 -15.07 -16.11
CA ILE A 263 15.77 -14.51 -15.61
C ILE A 263 16.70 -15.67 -15.27
N ARG A 264 17.58 -15.99 -16.22
CA ARG A 264 18.43 -17.19 -16.35
C ARG A 264 17.57 -18.44 -16.61
N PRO A 265 17.98 -19.36 -17.51
CA PRO A 265 17.28 -20.63 -17.61
C PRO A 265 17.22 -21.19 -16.19
N SER A 266 16.00 -21.35 -15.67
CA SER A 266 15.80 -22.01 -14.39
C SER A 266 16.50 -23.34 -14.57
N ARG A 267 17.63 -23.52 -13.89
CA ARG A 267 18.25 -24.82 -13.83
C ARG A 267 17.12 -25.79 -13.46
N PRO A 268 16.84 -26.81 -14.29
CA PRO A 268 15.77 -27.75 -14.01
C PRO A 268 15.86 -28.21 -12.55
N LEU A 269 14.73 -28.31 -11.84
CA LEU A 269 14.74 -28.67 -10.42
C LEU A 269 15.58 -29.93 -10.18
N VAL A 270 15.47 -30.91 -11.08
CA VAL A 270 16.27 -32.14 -11.07
C VAL A 270 17.78 -31.86 -11.12
N ASP A 271 18.23 -30.94 -11.96
CA ASP A 271 19.65 -30.57 -12.04
C ASP A 271 20.11 -29.86 -10.77
N LEU A 272 19.28 -28.97 -10.21
CA LEU A 272 19.57 -28.29 -8.95
C LEU A 272 19.71 -29.31 -7.82
N LEU A 273 18.77 -30.24 -7.71
CA LEU A 273 18.79 -31.29 -6.71
C LEU A 273 19.93 -32.28 -6.93
N ASN A 274 20.28 -32.59 -8.18
CA ASN A 274 21.45 -33.40 -8.47
C ASN A 274 22.74 -32.77 -7.93
N GLU A 275 22.92 -31.45 -8.01
CA GLU A 275 24.09 -30.80 -7.42
C GLU A 275 23.98 -30.61 -5.91
N LYS A 276 22.87 -30.08 -5.41
CA LYS A 276 22.75 -29.67 -4.01
C LYS A 276 22.40 -30.81 -3.09
N TRP A 277 21.64 -31.80 -3.57
CA TRP A 277 21.16 -32.93 -2.78
C TRP A 277 21.89 -34.23 -3.05
N ASN A 278 22.46 -34.43 -4.25
CA ASN A 278 23.08 -35.63 -4.84
C ASN A 278 22.12 -36.46 -5.72
N PRO A 279 22.54 -36.92 -6.92
CA PRO A 279 21.70 -37.72 -7.82
C PRO A 279 21.17 -39.03 -7.23
N ASN A 280 21.91 -39.66 -6.31
CA ASN A 280 21.45 -40.89 -5.66
C ASN A 280 20.22 -40.64 -4.78
N ASN A 281 20.13 -39.48 -4.13
CA ASN A 281 18.96 -39.11 -3.33
C ASN A 281 17.76 -38.81 -4.23
N VAL A 282 17.98 -38.11 -5.35
CA VAL A 282 16.95 -37.85 -6.37
C VAL A 282 16.38 -39.16 -6.93
N ALA A 283 17.25 -40.10 -7.32
CA ALA A 283 16.83 -41.40 -7.84
C ALA A 283 16.04 -42.22 -6.80
N ARG A 284 16.50 -42.25 -5.54
CA ARG A 284 15.80 -42.94 -4.44
C ARG A 284 14.43 -42.31 -4.16
N ALA A 285 14.33 -40.99 -4.18
CA ALA A 285 13.08 -40.26 -4.02
C ALA A 285 12.07 -40.62 -5.11
N LEU A 286 12.48 -40.60 -6.38
CA LEU A 286 11.61 -40.98 -7.49
C LEU A 286 11.20 -42.46 -7.44
N ALA A 287 12.11 -43.35 -7.08
CA ALA A 287 11.78 -44.76 -6.88
C ALA A 287 10.73 -44.96 -5.76
N ALA A 288 10.86 -44.23 -4.65
CA ALA A 288 9.88 -44.26 -3.57
C ALA A 288 8.52 -43.70 -4.02
N LYS A 289 8.49 -42.62 -4.81
CA LYS A 289 7.26 -42.10 -5.42
C LYS A 289 6.58 -43.17 -6.27
N ARG A 290 7.31 -43.83 -7.18
CA ARG A 290 6.76 -44.90 -8.03
C ARG A 290 6.24 -46.11 -7.24
N GLY A 291 6.76 -46.33 -6.03
CA GLY A 291 6.27 -47.36 -5.12
C GLY A 291 4.95 -47.02 -4.42
N ASP A 292 4.52 -45.75 -4.43
CA ASP A 292 3.27 -45.28 -3.85
C ASP A 292 2.33 -44.82 -4.95
N SER A 293 1.38 -45.69 -5.34
CA SER A 293 0.46 -45.40 -6.45
C SER A 293 -0.43 -44.18 -6.22
N LYS A 294 -0.71 -43.82 -4.96
CA LYS A 294 -1.52 -42.66 -4.61
C LYS A 294 -0.71 -41.38 -4.83
N LEU A 295 0.51 -41.32 -4.30
CA LEU A 295 1.39 -40.16 -4.47
C LEU A 295 1.93 -40.03 -5.91
N ASP A 296 2.14 -41.14 -6.60
CA ASP A 296 2.61 -41.13 -7.99
C ASP A 296 1.59 -40.51 -8.95
N ALA A 297 0.31 -40.81 -8.73
CA ALA A 297 -0.80 -40.24 -9.49
C ALA A 297 -1.13 -38.79 -9.06
N LEU A 298 -0.89 -38.45 -7.79
CA LEU A 298 -1.25 -37.14 -7.23
C LEU A 298 -0.22 -36.04 -7.58
N LEU A 299 1.06 -36.33 -7.44
CA LEU A 299 2.14 -35.35 -7.55
C LEU A 299 2.96 -35.55 -8.82
N THR A 300 3.42 -34.46 -9.42
CA THR A 300 4.48 -34.55 -10.43
C THR A 300 5.80 -34.98 -9.78
N ASP A 301 6.77 -35.39 -10.60
CA ASP A 301 8.10 -35.72 -10.10
C ASP A 301 8.76 -34.51 -9.43
N HIS A 302 8.56 -33.31 -9.97
CA HIS A 302 9.11 -32.08 -9.40
C HIS A 302 8.45 -31.71 -8.06
N GLU A 303 7.13 -31.77 -7.99
CA GLU A 303 6.37 -31.48 -6.76
C GLU A 303 6.78 -32.43 -5.63
N TYR A 304 6.86 -33.74 -5.92
CA TYR A 304 7.30 -34.74 -4.97
C TYR A 304 8.76 -34.51 -4.53
N LEU A 305 9.65 -34.32 -5.50
CA LEU A 305 11.07 -34.07 -5.23
C LEU A 305 11.27 -32.80 -4.41
N ALA A 306 10.50 -31.74 -4.65
CA ALA A 306 10.63 -30.48 -3.94
C ALA A 306 10.26 -30.61 -2.45
N ILE A 307 9.12 -31.24 -2.15
CA ILE A 307 8.68 -31.48 -0.76
C ILE A 307 9.69 -32.41 -0.07
N ARG A 308 10.06 -33.52 -0.72
CA ARG A 308 10.97 -34.50 -0.14
C ARG A 308 12.38 -33.94 0.07
N ALA A 309 12.90 -33.19 -0.88
CA ALA A 309 14.19 -32.51 -0.75
C ALA A 309 14.17 -31.47 0.38
N TYR A 310 13.06 -30.74 0.56
CA TYR A 310 12.91 -29.82 1.69
C TYR A 310 13.06 -30.55 3.04
N THR A 311 12.45 -31.74 3.20
CA THR A 311 12.57 -32.53 4.44
C THR A 311 13.95 -33.16 4.69
N SER A 312 14.91 -32.94 3.79
CA SER A 312 16.31 -33.33 3.99
C SER A 312 17.11 -32.21 4.66
N GLY A 313 18.43 -32.37 4.79
CA GLY A 313 19.30 -31.28 5.27
C GLY A 313 19.27 -29.98 4.45
N LEU A 314 18.63 -29.98 3.26
CA LEU A 314 18.52 -28.80 2.40
C LEU A 314 17.64 -27.68 2.95
N TYR A 315 16.74 -27.94 3.91
CA TYR A 315 15.96 -26.85 4.54
C TYR A 315 16.86 -25.74 5.11
N LYS A 316 18.09 -26.10 5.54
CA LYS A 316 19.10 -25.18 6.08
C LYS A 316 19.64 -24.18 5.05
N GLN A 317 19.45 -24.44 3.76
CA GLN A 317 19.77 -23.52 2.67
C GLN A 317 18.52 -22.85 2.11
N ILE A 318 17.43 -23.61 1.96
CA ILE A 318 16.16 -23.15 1.41
C ILE A 318 15.53 -22.07 2.28
N ASN A 319 15.34 -22.33 3.57
CA ASN A 319 14.60 -21.41 4.45
C ASN A 319 15.34 -20.08 4.68
N PRO A 320 16.67 -20.04 4.91
CA PRO A 320 17.38 -18.76 4.96
C PRO A 320 17.29 -17.97 3.66
N ALA A 321 17.37 -18.62 2.49
CA ALA A 321 17.23 -17.95 1.21
C ALA A 321 15.83 -17.35 1.05
N LEU A 322 14.78 -18.12 1.38
CA LEU A 322 13.39 -17.63 1.35
C LEU A 322 13.17 -16.47 2.32
N ARG A 323 13.64 -16.59 3.57
CA ARG A 323 13.49 -15.56 4.61
C ARG A 323 14.29 -14.28 4.32
N SER A 324 15.35 -14.37 3.52
CA SER A 324 16.11 -13.19 3.08
C SER A 324 15.35 -12.29 2.09
N GLY A 325 14.21 -12.78 1.56
CA GLY A 325 13.49 -12.12 0.47
C GLY A 325 14.12 -12.31 -0.91
N ASN A 326 15.26 -13.02 -1.00
CA ASN A 326 15.92 -13.37 -2.26
C ASN A 326 16.18 -14.89 -2.35
N PRO A 327 15.20 -15.69 -2.81
CA PRO A 327 15.31 -17.14 -2.84
C PRO A 327 16.34 -17.68 -3.84
N GLY A 328 16.77 -16.88 -4.82
CA GLY A 328 17.75 -17.29 -5.83
C GLY A 328 17.35 -18.59 -6.54
N GLU A 329 18.29 -19.56 -6.57
CA GLU A 329 18.08 -20.88 -7.17
C GLU A 329 17.03 -21.73 -6.44
N TRP A 330 16.72 -21.44 -5.17
CA TRP A 330 15.74 -22.20 -4.38
C TRP A 330 14.29 -21.87 -4.71
N ARG A 331 14.04 -20.83 -5.51
CA ARG A 331 12.68 -20.43 -5.92
C ARG A 331 11.94 -21.57 -6.63
N VAL A 332 12.60 -22.24 -7.57
CA VAL A 332 11.99 -23.35 -8.32
C VAL A 332 11.54 -24.49 -7.39
N LEU A 333 12.31 -24.78 -6.33
CA LEU A 333 11.94 -25.78 -5.34
C LEU A 333 10.75 -25.31 -4.51
N ALA A 334 10.78 -24.07 -4.03
CA ALA A 334 9.70 -23.53 -3.19
C ALA A 334 8.35 -23.51 -3.93
N ASP A 335 8.34 -23.14 -5.21
CA ASP A 335 7.13 -23.06 -6.04
C ASP A 335 6.54 -24.47 -6.31
N GLU A 336 7.38 -25.44 -6.65
CA GLU A 336 6.99 -26.84 -6.87
C GLU A 336 6.49 -27.49 -5.58
N ALA A 337 7.16 -27.24 -4.45
CA ALA A 337 6.73 -27.75 -3.15
C ALA A 337 5.38 -27.14 -2.72
N ALA A 338 5.19 -25.84 -2.86
CA ALA A 338 3.93 -25.18 -2.52
C ALA A 338 2.76 -25.69 -3.37
N THR A 339 3.00 -25.94 -4.66
CA THR A 339 2.02 -26.52 -5.59
C THR A 339 1.67 -27.95 -5.20
N GLY A 340 2.68 -28.78 -4.92
CA GLY A 340 2.48 -30.15 -4.45
C GLY A 340 1.72 -30.22 -3.13
N MET A 341 2.09 -29.38 -2.16
CA MET A 341 1.41 -29.29 -0.87
C MET A 341 -0.07 -28.91 -1.03
N LYS A 342 -0.40 -28.01 -1.96
CA LYS A 342 -1.81 -27.68 -2.24
C LYS A 342 -2.58 -28.89 -2.75
N LYS A 343 -2.02 -29.65 -3.71
CA LYS A 343 -2.65 -30.88 -4.22
C LYS A 343 -2.85 -31.92 -3.12
N MET A 344 -1.87 -32.07 -2.24
CA MET A 344 -1.97 -32.93 -1.06
C MET A 344 -3.11 -32.46 -0.15
N ALA A 345 -3.18 -31.17 0.19
CA ALA A 345 -4.26 -30.62 1.01
C ALA A 345 -5.65 -30.93 0.42
N ASP A 346 -5.84 -30.66 -0.87
CA ASP A 346 -7.07 -30.93 -1.62
C ASP A 346 -7.43 -32.43 -1.67
N SER A 347 -6.44 -33.31 -1.45
CA SER A 347 -6.56 -34.77 -1.50
C SER A 347 -6.58 -35.42 -0.11
N GLY A 348 -6.92 -34.66 0.92
CA GLY A 348 -7.16 -35.16 2.28
C GLY A 348 -5.93 -35.19 3.19
N TYR A 349 -4.82 -34.55 2.79
CA TYR A 349 -3.64 -34.37 3.64
C TYR A 349 -3.67 -33.07 4.46
N GLY A 350 -4.72 -32.26 4.31
CA GLY A 350 -4.90 -31.05 5.10
C GLY A 350 -5.05 -31.36 6.59
N PHE A 351 -4.46 -30.52 7.44
CA PHE A 351 -4.49 -30.63 8.88
C PHE A 351 -5.14 -29.39 9.50
N GLN A 352 -6.11 -29.62 10.38
CA GLN A 352 -6.70 -28.60 11.23
C GLN A 352 -6.58 -29.06 12.68
N GLY A 353 -5.97 -28.23 13.52
CA GLY A 353 -5.68 -28.59 14.91
C GLY A 353 -4.38 -27.98 15.41
N ILE A 354 -3.98 -28.37 16.62
CA ILE A 354 -2.77 -27.83 17.26
C ILE A 354 -1.55 -28.64 16.81
N THR A 355 -0.51 -27.95 16.35
CA THR A 355 0.82 -28.52 16.12
C THR A 355 1.86 -27.84 17.01
N ARG A 356 3.00 -28.51 17.19
CA ARG A 356 4.12 -28.05 17.99
C ARG A 356 5.36 -27.86 17.13
N ARG A 357 6.10 -26.78 17.38
CA ARG A 357 7.42 -26.54 16.81
C ARG A 357 8.37 -26.10 17.91
N ASP A 358 9.48 -26.80 18.05
CA ASP A 358 10.54 -26.41 18.99
C ASP A 358 11.67 -25.76 18.21
N VAL A 359 12.15 -24.62 18.71
CA VAL A 359 13.16 -23.79 18.05
C VAL A 359 14.02 -23.09 19.10
N THR A 360 15.27 -22.79 18.75
CA THR A 360 16.14 -21.95 19.56
C THR A 360 16.02 -20.51 19.09
N LEU A 361 15.55 -19.62 19.97
CA LEU A 361 15.44 -18.18 19.74
C LEU A 361 16.04 -17.40 20.92
N THR A 362 16.54 -16.19 20.66
CA THR A 362 16.86 -15.19 21.68
C THR A 362 15.63 -14.37 22.08
N ASP A 363 15.71 -13.62 23.19
CA ASP A 363 14.61 -12.76 23.61
C ASP A 363 14.35 -11.63 22.60
N GLU A 364 15.42 -11.13 21.96
CA GLU A 364 15.34 -10.14 20.88
C GLU A 364 14.65 -10.71 19.63
N GLU A 365 15.02 -11.92 19.20
CA GLU A 365 14.38 -12.59 18.08
C GLU A 365 12.90 -12.86 18.35
N ILE A 366 12.54 -13.21 19.59
CA ILE A 366 11.13 -13.40 19.97
C ILE A 366 10.37 -12.08 19.94
N ALA A 367 10.97 -10.99 20.41
CA ALA A 367 10.35 -9.66 20.37
C ALA A 367 10.13 -9.18 18.93
N GLU A 368 11.07 -9.47 18.03
CA GLU A 368 10.99 -9.13 16.60
C GLU A 368 9.99 -10.01 15.84
N LEU A 369 10.10 -11.33 15.96
CA LEU A 369 9.33 -12.28 15.18
C LEU A 369 7.90 -12.46 15.71
N PHE A 370 7.69 -12.28 17.02
CA PHE A 370 6.41 -12.54 17.68
C PHE A 370 5.96 -11.32 18.51
N PRO A 371 5.61 -10.20 17.86
CA PRO A 371 5.13 -8.99 18.55
C PRO A 371 3.82 -9.25 19.31
N ASP A 372 3.66 -8.61 20.48
CA ASP A 372 2.45 -8.76 21.31
C ASP A 372 1.20 -8.29 20.57
N ASN A 373 0.18 -9.15 20.51
CA ASN A 373 -1.05 -8.93 19.74
C ASN A 373 -0.80 -8.58 18.27
N GLY A 374 0.36 -8.98 17.73
CA GLY A 374 0.75 -8.73 16.34
C GLY A 374 0.65 -9.97 15.47
N ILE A 375 1.22 -9.86 14.26
CA ILE A 375 1.21 -10.91 13.25
C ILE A 375 2.64 -11.40 13.05
N HIS A 376 2.83 -12.72 13.18
CA HIS A 376 4.04 -13.41 12.74
C HIS A 376 3.86 -13.89 11.29
N VAL A 377 4.85 -13.66 10.43
CA VAL A 377 4.87 -14.18 9.06
C VAL A 377 6.17 -14.95 8.86
N ASP A 378 6.09 -16.25 8.57
CA ASP A 378 7.28 -17.02 8.16
C ASP A 378 7.39 -16.99 6.64
N ASN A 379 8.39 -16.26 6.14
CA ASN A 379 8.69 -16.19 4.71
C ASN A 379 9.35 -17.48 4.17
N GLY A 380 9.79 -18.39 5.05
CA GLY A 380 10.21 -19.73 4.70
C GLY A 380 9.09 -20.75 4.89
N PHE A 381 9.36 -22.02 4.60
CA PHE A 381 8.48 -23.09 5.05
C PHE A 381 8.61 -23.23 6.57
N MET A 382 7.48 -23.36 7.25
CA MET A 382 7.46 -23.61 8.69
C MET A 382 7.09 -25.07 8.95
N SER A 383 8.03 -25.85 9.48
CA SER A 383 7.77 -27.24 9.88
C SER A 383 7.22 -27.30 11.30
N SER A 384 6.24 -28.15 11.55
CA SER A 384 5.71 -28.44 12.89
C SER A 384 5.36 -29.93 12.98
N THR A 385 4.97 -30.40 14.16
CA THR A 385 4.59 -31.81 14.38
C THR A 385 3.29 -31.92 15.16
N THR A 386 2.53 -32.98 14.91
CA THR A 386 1.39 -33.36 15.76
C THR A 386 1.82 -34.09 17.05
N LYS A 387 3.11 -34.42 17.18
CA LYS A 387 3.65 -35.10 18.37
C LYS A 387 3.84 -34.15 19.55
N SER A 388 3.60 -34.67 20.75
CA SER A 388 3.62 -33.89 21.98
C SER A 388 5.03 -33.52 22.49
N ALA A 389 6.11 -34.20 22.06
CA ALA A 389 7.51 -33.87 22.37
C ALA A 389 8.51 -34.64 21.48
N GLY A 390 9.76 -34.14 21.38
CA GLY A 390 10.94 -34.92 20.96
C GLY A 390 11.21 -35.00 19.45
N VAL A 391 10.62 -34.11 18.65
CA VAL A 391 10.82 -34.07 17.18
C VAL A 391 11.80 -32.96 16.76
N PHE A 392 11.73 -31.80 17.42
CA PHE A 392 12.64 -30.67 17.18
C PHE A 392 13.33 -30.27 18.49
N GLU A 393 14.55 -29.75 18.42
CA GLU A 393 15.29 -29.25 19.57
C GLU A 393 15.15 -27.72 19.68
N GLY A 394 14.99 -27.19 20.89
CA GLY A 394 14.87 -25.75 21.08
C GLY A 394 14.67 -25.30 22.52
N ASN A 395 14.99 -24.03 22.79
CA ASN A 395 14.69 -23.36 24.06
C ASN A 395 13.30 -22.71 24.08
N THR A 396 12.59 -22.75 22.95
CA THR A 396 11.29 -22.10 22.72
C THR A 396 10.33 -23.09 22.05
N VAL A 397 9.17 -23.31 22.68
CA VAL A 397 8.06 -24.11 22.15
C VAL A 397 7.03 -23.20 21.53
N ILE A 398 6.72 -23.41 20.26
CA ILE A 398 5.66 -22.71 19.54
C ILE A 398 4.49 -23.68 19.35
N SER A 399 3.33 -23.34 19.90
CA SER A 399 2.07 -24.03 19.64
C SER A 399 1.33 -23.30 18.52
N VAL A 400 1.02 -24.00 17.44
CA VAL A 400 0.40 -23.44 16.25
C VAL A 400 -1.01 -23.99 16.11
N TYR A 401 -2.02 -23.13 16.16
CA TYR A 401 -3.39 -23.48 15.78
C TYR A 401 -3.50 -23.45 14.25
N SER A 402 -3.34 -24.61 13.64
CA SER A 402 -3.32 -24.80 12.18
C SER A 402 -4.74 -24.87 11.60
N LYS A 403 -4.89 -24.23 10.44
CA LYS A 403 -6.08 -24.26 9.58
C LYS A 403 -5.80 -24.83 8.18
N THR A 404 -4.59 -24.59 7.65
CA THR A 404 -4.20 -25.03 6.29
C THR A 404 -2.89 -25.81 6.22
N GLY A 405 -2.34 -26.23 7.37
CA GLY A 405 -1.14 -27.07 7.42
C GLY A 405 -1.33 -28.37 6.63
N VAL A 406 -0.25 -28.91 6.06
CA VAL A 406 -0.29 -30.14 5.26
C VAL A 406 0.53 -31.21 5.94
N VAL A 407 -0.09 -32.38 6.21
CA VAL A 407 0.64 -33.55 6.66
C VAL A 407 1.49 -34.07 5.50
N ILE A 408 2.80 -34.00 5.65
CA ILE A 408 3.76 -34.43 4.60
C ILE A 408 4.52 -35.71 4.97
N GLN A 409 4.06 -36.42 6.01
CA GLN A 409 4.65 -37.65 6.51
C GLN A 409 4.96 -38.67 5.39
N ASP A 410 4.05 -38.85 4.44
CA ASP A 410 4.21 -39.85 3.37
C ASP A 410 5.22 -39.44 2.27
N VAL A 411 5.60 -38.16 2.23
CA VAL A 411 6.57 -37.60 1.26
C VAL A 411 7.93 -37.33 1.91
N SER A 412 7.97 -37.17 3.24
CA SER A 412 9.17 -36.80 4.00
C SER A 412 10.29 -37.86 3.93
N GLU A 413 11.55 -37.41 3.90
CA GLU A 413 12.72 -38.26 4.16
C GLU A 413 12.74 -38.78 5.61
N VAL A 414 12.01 -38.12 6.52
CA VAL A 414 11.98 -38.39 7.96
C VAL A 414 10.53 -38.64 8.42
N PRO A 415 9.87 -39.71 7.95
CA PRO A 415 8.42 -39.90 8.12
C PRO A 415 7.98 -40.06 9.58
N TRP A 416 8.89 -40.46 10.49
CA TRP A 416 8.55 -40.59 11.91
C TRP A 416 8.36 -39.24 12.63
N GLU A 417 8.56 -38.10 11.97
CA GLU A 417 8.36 -36.78 12.59
C GLU A 417 6.89 -36.34 12.65
N SER A 418 5.99 -37.05 11.95
CA SER A 418 4.58 -36.65 11.79
C SER A 418 4.45 -35.16 11.45
N GLU A 419 5.24 -34.76 10.45
CA GLU A 419 5.45 -33.37 10.09
C GLU A 419 4.20 -32.77 9.43
N VAL A 420 3.78 -31.63 9.97
CA VAL A 420 2.80 -30.73 9.38
C VAL A 420 3.56 -29.50 8.89
N LEU A 421 3.56 -29.31 7.57
CA LEU A 421 4.31 -28.26 6.91
C LEU A 421 3.38 -27.11 6.50
N PHE A 422 3.83 -25.88 6.76
CA PHE A 422 3.19 -24.65 6.31
C PHE A 422 3.98 -24.02 5.16
N ARG A 423 3.26 -23.41 4.23
CA ARG A 423 3.84 -22.80 3.02
C ARG A 423 4.56 -21.48 3.34
N PRO A 424 5.52 -21.04 2.51
CA PRO A 424 6.12 -19.72 2.60
C PRO A 424 5.06 -18.61 2.60
N GLY A 425 5.21 -17.64 3.50
CA GLY A 425 4.31 -16.51 3.65
C GLY A 425 3.04 -16.82 4.47
N THR A 426 2.99 -17.95 5.19
CA THR A 426 1.87 -18.22 6.09
C THR A 426 1.91 -17.24 7.27
N SER A 427 0.76 -16.62 7.57
CA SER A 427 0.61 -15.60 8.60
C SER A 427 -0.11 -16.14 9.83
N PHE A 428 0.33 -15.71 11.01
CA PHE A 428 -0.20 -16.17 12.28
C PHE A 428 -0.43 -15.00 13.25
N ASN A 429 -1.60 -14.97 13.90
CA ASN A 429 -1.83 -14.10 15.05
C ASN A 429 -1.03 -14.60 16.24
N VAL A 430 -0.28 -13.71 16.91
CA VAL A 430 0.43 -14.04 18.15
C VAL A 430 -0.54 -13.91 19.32
N LEU A 431 -0.98 -15.04 19.87
CA LEU A 431 -2.00 -15.10 20.92
C LEU A 431 -1.42 -14.86 22.33
N GLY A 432 -0.17 -15.28 22.56
CA GLY A 432 0.47 -15.11 23.87
C GLY A 432 1.87 -15.70 23.95
N LYS A 433 2.64 -15.21 24.91
CA LYS A 433 4.01 -15.65 25.22
C LYS A 433 4.18 -15.85 26.72
N VAL A 434 4.90 -16.90 27.13
CA VAL A 434 5.24 -17.19 28.53
C VAL A 434 6.73 -17.46 28.61
N PHE A 435 7.46 -16.64 29.38
CA PHE A 435 8.92 -16.72 29.51
C PHE A 435 9.40 -17.46 30.78
N ASP A 436 8.48 -17.82 31.70
CA ASP A 436 8.78 -18.47 32.98
C ASP A 436 7.84 -19.67 33.26
N HIS A 437 7.89 -20.69 32.39
CA HIS A 437 7.15 -21.93 32.63
C HIS A 437 7.82 -22.76 33.75
N PRO A 438 7.07 -23.57 34.54
CA PRO A 438 7.63 -24.43 35.60
C PRO A 438 8.69 -25.46 35.14
N VAL A 439 8.95 -25.58 33.84
CA VAL A 439 10.11 -26.29 33.27
C VAL A 439 11.21 -25.25 33.05
N LYS A 440 12.18 -25.23 33.97
CA LYS A 440 13.21 -24.19 34.09
C LYS A 440 13.90 -23.88 32.74
N GLY A 441 13.71 -22.66 32.22
CA GLY A 441 14.42 -22.12 31.05
C GLY A 441 13.75 -22.29 29.68
N MET A 442 12.52 -22.84 29.61
CA MET A 442 11.78 -22.97 28.35
C MET A 442 10.79 -21.81 28.16
N ARG A 443 10.77 -21.24 26.95
CA ARG A 443 9.82 -20.21 26.52
C ARG A 443 8.67 -20.84 25.74
N PHE A 444 7.47 -20.28 25.85
CA PHE A 444 6.28 -20.77 25.15
C PHE A 444 5.63 -19.64 24.35
N ILE A 445 5.29 -19.92 23.11
CA ILE A 445 4.60 -19.00 22.20
C ILE A 445 3.36 -19.71 21.66
N GLN A 446 2.22 -19.03 21.65
CA GLN A 446 1.00 -19.51 21.01
C GLN A 446 0.68 -18.63 19.81
N ILE A 447 0.50 -19.25 18.66
CA ILE A 447 0.14 -18.55 17.42
C ILE A 447 -1.03 -19.27 16.73
N GLU A 448 -1.92 -18.50 16.10
CA GLU A 448 -3.05 -19.04 15.33
C GLU A 448 -2.96 -18.63 13.87
N GLU A 449 -3.13 -19.59 12.96
CA GLU A 449 -3.11 -19.33 11.53
C GLU A 449 -4.25 -18.40 11.10
N ILE A 450 -3.87 -17.34 10.39
CA ILE A 450 -4.82 -16.39 9.81
C ILE A 450 -5.38 -17.01 8.53
N ASP A 451 -6.70 -16.95 8.34
CA ASP A 451 -7.33 -17.49 7.15
C ASP A 451 -6.74 -16.83 5.90
N PRO A 452 -6.31 -17.61 4.89
CA PRO A 452 -5.81 -17.05 3.65
C PRO A 452 -6.94 -16.28 2.94
N ILE A 453 -6.72 -14.99 2.68
CA ILE A 453 -7.65 -14.10 1.97
C ILE A 453 -7.71 -14.40 0.46
#